data_AF-A0A544T9L6-F1
#
_entry.id   AF-A0A544T9L6-F1
#
_cell.length_a   1.000
_cell.length_b   1.000
_cell.length_c   1.000
_cell.angle_alpha   90.00
_cell.angle_beta   90.00
_cell.angle_gamma   90.00
#
_symmetry.space_group_name_H-M   'P 1'
#
loop_
_entity.id
_entity.type
_entity.pdbx_description
1 polymer ?
#
loop_
_entity_poly.entity_id
_entity_poly.type
_entity_poly.pdbx_seq_one_letter_code
_entity_poly.pdbx_strand_id
1 'polypeptide(L)'
;MDSLDEAMDRLDLSKVRDRGSKKWVAMMLPEHVKLLREYMEEQKKAPRPVLDEWDLDIIQENIQLAMKRNVEVEIKTWRNGAFYIHLGKVTWVDINRRTIEMEDVLTSFTLQLDEIVDVTILL
;
A
#
# COMPACT_ATOMS: atom_id res chain seq x y z
N MET A 1 2.00 9.89 13.23
CA MET A 1 3.15 8.99 12.98
C MET A 1 2.81 8.26 11.71
N ASP A 2 3.03 9.01 10.63
CA ASP A 2 2.42 8.95 9.31
C ASP A 2 3.46 9.53 8.33
N SER A 3 3.35 9.29 7.03
CA SER A 3 4.14 10.02 6.02
C SER A 3 3.99 11.56 6.12
N LEU A 4 2.93 12.00 6.80
CA LEU A 4 2.72 13.38 7.27
C LEU A 4 3.62 13.76 8.46
N ASP A 5 3.88 12.86 9.41
CA ASP A 5 4.87 13.08 10.48
C ASP A 5 6.28 13.18 9.90
N GLU A 6 6.62 12.36 8.90
CA GLU A 6 7.96 12.38 8.28
C GLU A 6 8.19 13.65 7.42
N ALA A 7 7.15 14.10 6.69
CA ALA A 7 7.17 15.38 5.98
C ALA A 7 7.18 16.60 6.94
N MET A 8 6.55 16.46 8.11
CA MET A 8 6.49 17.48 9.15
C MET A 8 7.70 17.46 10.10
N ASP A 9 8.48 16.39 10.09
CA ASP A 9 9.80 16.27 10.73
C ASP A 9 10.90 16.84 9.82
N ARG A 10 10.78 16.67 8.49
CA ARG A 10 11.66 17.31 7.49
C ARG A 10 11.55 18.84 7.48
N LEU A 11 10.35 19.38 7.72
CA LEU A 11 10.14 20.78 8.03
C LEU A 11 10.30 20.94 9.54
N ASP A 12 11.53 21.10 10.04
CA ASP A 12 11.88 21.07 11.49
C ASP A 12 11.09 22.07 12.37
N LEU A 13 9.81 21.76 12.60
CA LEU A 13 8.84 22.41 13.47
C LEU A 13 8.86 21.77 14.86
N SER A 14 9.69 20.74 15.05
CA SER A 14 9.92 20.05 16.32
C SER A 14 10.42 21.02 17.42
N LYS A 15 11.05 22.14 17.02
CA LYS A 15 11.46 23.25 17.90
C LYS A 15 10.34 24.23 18.27
N VAL A 16 9.16 24.13 17.66
CA VAL A 16 7.96 24.94 18.01
C VAL A 16 6.91 24.05 18.68
N ARG A 17 7.37 23.18 19.58
CA ARG A 17 6.51 22.41 20.51
C ARG A 17 5.97 23.23 21.67
N ASP A 18 6.13 24.55 21.64
CA ASP A 18 5.53 25.45 22.63
C ASP A 18 4.48 26.35 21.99
N ARG A 19 3.22 26.13 22.40
CA ARG A 19 2.01 26.97 22.27
C ARG A 19 1.62 27.58 20.91
N GLY A 20 2.41 27.46 19.86
CA GLY A 20 2.16 28.04 18.53
C GLY A 20 1.45 27.11 17.54
N SER A 21 1.72 25.79 17.60
CA SER A 21 1.20 24.80 16.66
C SER A 21 -0.33 24.65 16.70
N LYS A 22 -0.92 24.71 17.91
CA LYS A 22 -2.39 24.68 18.08
C LYS A 22 -3.10 25.88 17.46
N LYS A 23 -2.45 27.04 17.33
CA LYS A 23 -3.06 28.23 16.74
C LYS A 23 -3.07 28.19 15.21
N TRP A 24 -2.04 27.64 14.57
CA TRP A 24 -1.99 27.49 13.11
C TRP A 24 -3.04 26.49 12.59
N VAL A 25 -3.23 25.37 13.29
CA VAL A 25 -4.29 24.39 12.96
C VAL A 25 -5.69 24.96 13.22
N ALA A 26 -5.86 25.86 14.18
CA ALA A 26 -7.13 26.54 14.46
C ALA A 26 -7.42 27.72 13.50
N MET A 27 -6.42 28.28 12.82
CA MET A 27 -6.56 29.38 11.86
C MET A 27 -6.92 28.89 10.44
N MET A 28 -6.63 27.63 10.13
CA MET A 28 -7.19 26.94 8.96
C MET A 28 -8.59 26.46 9.35
N LEU A 29 -9.64 27.13 8.84
CA LEU A 29 -11.03 26.73 9.05
C LEU A 29 -11.21 25.22 8.80
N PRO A 30 -11.85 24.45 9.69
CA PRO A 30 -11.98 22.98 9.58
C PRO A 30 -12.55 22.51 8.24
N GLU A 31 -13.40 23.31 7.61
CA GLU A 31 -13.93 23.04 6.27
C GLU A 31 -12.86 23.04 5.17
N HIS A 32 -11.89 23.95 5.20
CA HIS A 32 -10.84 24.02 4.18
C HIS A 32 -9.81 22.90 4.30
N VAL A 33 -9.59 22.38 5.52
CA VAL A 33 -8.73 21.19 5.74
C VAL A 33 -9.40 19.93 5.19
N LYS A 34 -10.73 19.84 5.28
CA LYS A 34 -11.51 18.74 4.72
C LYS A 34 -11.52 18.80 3.18
N LEU A 35 -11.74 19.99 2.60
CA LEU A 35 -11.65 20.19 1.16
C LEU A 35 -10.26 19.89 0.60
N LEU A 36 -9.17 20.20 1.33
CA LEU A 36 -7.82 19.84 0.89
C LEU A 36 -7.57 18.33 0.96
N ARG A 37 -8.14 17.62 1.94
CA ARG A 37 -8.06 16.15 2.02
C ARG A 37 -8.85 15.49 0.89
N GLU A 38 -10.10 15.91 0.68
CA GLU A 38 -10.98 15.40 -0.38
C GLU A 38 -10.40 15.74 -1.78
N TYR A 39 -9.86 16.95 -1.98
CA TYR A 39 -9.20 17.35 -3.23
C TYR A 39 -7.88 16.60 -3.46
N MET A 40 -7.11 16.28 -2.41
CA MET A 40 -5.92 15.41 -2.54
C MET A 40 -6.28 13.94 -2.81
N GLU A 41 -7.40 13.45 -2.27
CA GLU A 41 -7.93 12.10 -2.48
C GLU A 41 -8.57 11.92 -3.87
N GLU A 42 -9.18 12.95 -4.44
CA GLU A 42 -9.77 12.90 -5.79
C GLU A 42 -8.73 13.08 -6.91
N GLN A 43 -7.65 13.83 -6.67
CA GLN A 43 -6.65 14.18 -7.70
C GLN A 43 -5.60 13.09 -7.99
N LYS A 44 -5.52 12.01 -7.20
CA LYS A 44 -4.41 11.02 -7.29
C LYS A 44 -4.85 9.56 -7.45
N LYS A 45 -6.09 9.30 -7.85
CA LYS A 45 -6.53 7.92 -8.10
C LYS A 45 -5.93 7.43 -9.41
N ALA A 46 -4.92 6.57 -9.32
CA ALA A 46 -4.40 5.86 -10.48
C ALA A 46 -5.47 4.86 -10.94
N PRO A 47 -5.79 4.79 -12.25
CA PRO A 47 -6.74 3.79 -12.74
C PRO A 47 -6.22 2.38 -12.43
N ARG A 48 -7.13 1.45 -12.15
CA ARG A 48 -6.78 0.05 -12.00
C ARG A 48 -6.17 -0.43 -13.32
N PRO A 49 -5.01 -1.10 -13.32
CA PRO A 49 -4.45 -1.66 -14.54
C PRO A 49 -5.40 -2.74 -15.08
N VAL A 50 -5.54 -2.77 -16.41
CA VAL A 50 -6.20 -3.86 -17.11
C VAL A 50 -5.17 -4.96 -17.27
N LEU A 51 -5.45 -6.13 -16.70
CA LEU A 51 -4.62 -7.33 -16.86
C LEU A 51 -5.18 -8.13 -18.04
N ASP A 52 -4.34 -8.46 -19.00
CA ASP A 52 -4.68 -9.41 -20.05
C ASP A 52 -4.41 -10.86 -19.60
N GLU A 53 -4.67 -11.82 -20.49
CA GLU A 53 -4.45 -13.25 -20.17
C GLU A 53 -2.97 -13.54 -19.86
N TRP A 54 -2.05 -12.85 -20.51
CA TRP A 54 -0.62 -13.06 -20.31
C TRP A 54 -0.15 -12.51 -18.96
N ASP A 55 -0.63 -11.34 -18.57
CA ASP A 55 -0.38 -10.76 -17.24
C ASP A 55 -0.87 -11.71 -16.13
N LEU A 56 -2.07 -12.27 -16.29
CA LEU A 56 -2.66 -13.20 -15.33
C LEU A 56 -1.87 -14.51 -15.24
N ASP A 57 -1.41 -15.05 -16.37
CA ASP A 57 -0.57 -16.24 -16.42
C ASP A 57 0.77 -16.01 -15.70
N ILE A 58 1.41 -14.85 -15.90
CA ILE A 58 2.65 -14.48 -15.22
C ILE A 58 2.44 -14.39 -13.70
N ILE A 59 1.38 -13.71 -13.27
CA ILE A 59 1.05 -13.59 -11.84
C ILE A 59 0.88 -14.99 -11.24
N GLN A 60 0.13 -15.86 -11.91
CA GLN A 60 -0.09 -17.23 -11.46
C GLN A 60 1.22 -18.03 -11.40
N GLU A 61 2.04 -17.98 -12.46
CA GLU A 61 3.33 -18.68 -12.51
C GLU A 61 4.26 -18.21 -11.39
N ASN A 62 4.36 -16.90 -11.18
CA ASN A 62 5.24 -16.33 -10.17
C ASN A 62 4.80 -16.70 -8.76
N ILE A 63 3.50 -16.70 -8.46
CA ILE A 63 2.98 -17.17 -7.16
C ILE A 63 3.34 -18.65 -6.96
N GLN A 64 3.08 -19.50 -7.95
CA GLN A 64 3.37 -20.93 -7.86
C GLN A 64 4.86 -21.20 -7.68
N LEU A 65 5.70 -20.48 -8.42
CA LEU A 65 7.15 -20.60 -8.36
C LEU A 65 7.70 -20.11 -7.02
N ALA A 66 7.17 -19.01 -6.50
CA ALA A 66 7.52 -18.46 -5.20
C ALA A 66 7.24 -19.45 -4.07
N MET A 67 6.04 -20.03 -4.05
CA MET A 67 5.67 -21.07 -3.08
C MET A 67 6.56 -22.31 -3.22
N LYS A 68 6.79 -22.78 -4.44
CA LYS A 68 7.60 -23.99 -4.71
C LYS A 68 9.04 -23.83 -4.27
N ARG A 69 9.62 -22.63 -4.46
CA ARG A 69 11.02 -22.34 -4.11
C ARG A 69 11.19 -21.73 -2.73
N ASN A 70 10.10 -21.36 -2.06
CA ASN A 70 10.10 -20.65 -0.77
C ASN A 70 10.96 -19.37 -0.78
N VAL A 71 10.83 -18.60 -1.88
CA VAL A 71 11.56 -17.35 -2.13
C VAL A 71 10.70 -16.13 -1.83
N GLU A 72 11.34 -15.01 -1.54
CA GLU A 72 10.65 -13.74 -1.35
C GLU A 72 10.11 -13.19 -2.67
N VAL A 73 8.97 -12.51 -2.58
CA VAL A 73 8.30 -11.84 -3.69
C VAL A 73 7.92 -10.43 -3.30
N GLU A 74 7.83 -9.59 -4.31
CA GLU A 74 7.10 -8.33 -4.27
C GLU A 74 5.72 -8.55 -4.90
N ILE A 75 4.65 -8.38 -4.11
CA ILE A 75 3.28 -8.38 -4.60
C ILE A 75 2.78 -6.95 -4.65
N LYS A 76 2.34 -6.51 -5.84
CA LYS A 76 1.68 -5.23 -6.01
C LYS A 76 0.18 -5.42 -6.00
N THR A 77 -0.52 -4.67 -5.14
CA THR A 77 -1.98 -4.62 -5.13
C THR A 77 -2.50 -3.25 -5.54
N TRP A 78 -3.72 -3.21 -6.07
CA TRP A 78 -4.45 -1.99 -6.34
C TRP A 78 -5.78 -1.99 -5.56
N ARG A 79 -5.99 -0.95 -4.75
CA ARG A 79 -7.25 -0.74 -4.00
C ARG A 79 -7.57 0.75 -3.95
N ASN A 80 -8.82 1.10 -4.25
CA ASN A 80 -9.36 2.47 -4.12
C ASN A 80 -8.56 3.56 -4.86
N GLY A 81 -7.97 3.23 -6.01
CA GLY A 81 -7.18 4.19 -6.79
C GLY A 81 -5.71 4.33 -6.36
N ALA A 82 -5.24 3.48 -5.45
CA ALA A 82 -3.85 3.48 -5.01
C ALA A 82 -3.20 2.10 -5.20
N PHE A 83 -1.90 2.11 -5.47
CA PHE A 83 -1.08 0.90 -5.46
C PHE A 83 -0.41 0.72 -4.10
N TYR A 84 -0.31 -0.54 -3.67
CA TYR A 84 0.40 -0.95 -2.48
C TYR A 84 1.40 -2.03 -2.84
N ILE A 85 2.53 -2.04 -2.16
CA ILE A 85 3.61 -3.02 -2.37
C ILE A 85 3.76 -3.82 -1.09
N HIS A 86 3.78 -5.14 -1.22
CA HIS A 86 3.92 -6.09 -0.13
C HIS A 86 5.13 -6.97 -0.41
N LEU A 87 6.07 -7.01 0.54
CA LEU A 87 7.26 -7.84 0.47
C LEU A 87 7.10 -9.00 1.45
N GLY A 88 7.54 -10.19 1.02
CA GLY A 88 7.57 -11.36 1.90
C GLY A 88 7.45 -12.66 1.12
N LYS A 89 7.18 -13.74 1.83
CA LYS A 89 7.02 -15.07 1.27
C LYS A 89 5.56 -15.47 1.26
N VAL A 90 5.13 -16.10 0.17
CA VAL A 90 3.78 -16.68 0.09
C VAL A 90 3.76 -17.99 0.87
N THR A 91 2.96 -18.04 1.93
CA THR A 91 2.83 -19.22 2.80
C THR A 91 1.65 -20.09 2.41
N TRP A 92 0.53 -19.47 2.03
CA TRP A 92 -0.70 -20.19 1.68
C TRP A 92 -1.55 -19.41 0.66
N VAL A 93 -2.26 -20.14 -0.20
CA VAL A 93 -3.24 -19.59 -1.14
C VAL A 93 -4.57 -20.30 -0.92
N ASP A 94 -5.59 -19.52 -0.53
CA ASP A 94 -6.96 -20.00 -0.39
C ASP A 94 -7.78 -19.55 -1.61
N ILE A 95 -8.02 -20.50 -2.51
CA ILE A 95 -8.77 -20.25 -3.75
C ILE A 95 -10.26 -20.00 -3.46
N ASN A 96 -10.83 -20.62 -2.41
CA ASN A 96 -12.24 -20.48 -2.07
C ASN A 96 -12.52 -19.07 -1.53
N ARG A 97 -11.62 -18.57 -0.68
CA ARG A 97 -11.70 -17.21 -0.11
C ARG A 97 -11.08 -16.15 -1.01
N ARG A 98 -10.36 -16.56 -2.06
CA ARG A 98 -9.58 -15.70 -2.97
C ARG A 98 -8.57 -14.84 -2.21
N THR A 99 -7.85 -15.46 -1.27
CA THR A 99 -6.86 -14.78 -0.42
C THR A 99 -5.49 -15.44 -0.49
N ILE A 100 -4.44 -14.63 -0.36
CA ILE A 100 -3.06 -15.09 -0.20
C ILE A 100 -2.59 -14.72 1.20
N GLU A 101 -2.04 -15.69 1.93
CA GLU A 101 -1.31 -15.44 3.17
C GLU A 101 0.16 -15.26 2.85
N MET A 102 0.74 -14.20 3.41
CA MET A 102 2.13 -13.85 3.29
C MET A 102 2.76 -13.73 4.67
N GLU A 103 4.06 -13.98 4.72
CA GLU A 103 4.90 -13.77 5.89
C GLU A 103 6.10 -12.92 5.52
N ASP A 104 6.29 -11.83 6.26
CA ASP A 104 7.53 -11.08 6.31
C ASP A 104 8.27 -11.44 7.62
N VAL A 105 9.51 -10.98 7.79
CA VAL A 105 10.40 -11.26 8.92
C VAL A 105 9.74 -11.03 10.29
N LEU A 106 8.77 -10.12 10.38
CA LEU A 106 8.14 -9.70 11.63
C LEU A 106 6.68 -10.13 11.79
N THR A 107 5.95 -10.33 10.70
CA THR A 107 4.48 -10.50 10.74
C THR A 107 3.96 -11.35 9.59
N SER A 108 2.88 -12.08 9.85
CA SER A 108 2.03 -12.64 8.81
C SER A 108 0.84 -11.71 8.52
N PHE A 109 0.46 -11.63 7.26
CA PHE A 109 -0.68 -10.84 6.81
C PHE A 109 -1.37 -11.50 5.61
N THR A 110 -2.57 -11.04 5.29
CA THR A 110 -3.40 -11.61 4.22
C THR A 110 -3.72 -10.55 3.18
N LEU A 111 -3.58 -10.91 1.90
CA LEU A 111 -3.95 -10.11 0.74
C LEU A 111 -5.14 -10.72 0.01
N GLN A 112 -5.97 -9.87 -0.62
CA GLN A 112 -7.01 -10.32 -1.52
C GLN A 112 -6.40 -10.58 -2.91
N LEU A 113 -6.64 -11.77 -3.45
CA LEU A 113 -6.16 -12.16 -4.78
C LEU A 113 -6.71 -11.22 -5.86
N ASP A 114 -7.96 -10.78 -5.70
CA ASP A 114 -8.64 -9.85 -6.61
C ASP A 114 -8.04 -8.45 -6.64
N GLU A 115 -7.13 -8.12 -5.73
CA GLU A 115 -6.45 -6.83 -5.68
C GLU A 115 -5.05 -6.91 -6.26
N ILE A 116 -4.52 -8.11 -6.50
CA ILE A 116 -3.17 -8.30 -7.04
C ILE A 116 -3.17 -7.89 -8.51
N VAL A 117 -2.16 -7.10 -8.87
CA VAL A 117 -1.97 -6.56 -10.21
C VAL A 117 -0.58 -6.85 -10.77
N ASP A 118 0.35 -7.27 -9.93
CA ASP A 118 1.67 -7.75 -10.34
C ASP A 118 2.29 -8.61 -9.22
N VAL A 119 3.11 -9.58 -9.60
CA VAL A 119 3.91 -10.39 -8.67
C VAL A 119 5.29 -10.57 -9.27
N THR A 120 6.32 -10.13 -8.57
CA THR A 120 7.72 -10.23 -9.00
C THR A 120 8.51 -11.05 -7.99
N ILE A 121 9.27 -12.04 -8.49
CA ILE A 121 10.17 -12.85 -7.66
C ILE A 121 11.46 -12.07 -7.39
N LEU A 122 11.88 -12.05 -6.13
CA LEU A 122 13.16 -11.49 -5.71
C LEU A 122 14.21 -12.62 -5.70
N LEU A 123 15.30 -12.43 -6.46
CA LEU A 123 16.39 -13.40 -6.63
C LEU A 123 17.52 -13.19 -5.63
#